data_AF-A0A7X1H130-F1
#
_entry.id   AF-A0A7X1H130-F1
#
_cell.length_a   1.000
_cell.length_b   1.000
_cell.length_c   1.000
_cell.angle_alpha   90.00
_cell.angle_beta   90.00
_cell.angle_gamma   90.00
#
_symmetry.space_group_name_H-M   'P 1'
#
loop_
_entity.id
_entity.type
_entity.pdbx_description
1 polymer ?
#
loop_
_entity_poly.entity_id
_entity_poly.type
_entity_poly.pdbx_seq_one_letter_code
_entity_poly.pdbx_strand_id
1 'polypeptide(L)'
;MLRLRRCATALFLVIIVLVWPVWPPATAFSQSPPPAISGLGPHDALLVVDASGHTILAHHPDQKMVPASTLKVLTSLAAIHYLGPDFRFQTDFLLDTHDTLGIKGYGDPLLVSEIIAEIARHLAGLLPSPINGVLLDESYFEGPITIPGVSTSSNPYDAPVGALCANFNTVFFTHVNGRPASAEPQTPLLPMVRERIRRSGLKKERIVLTRRQDEAPLYAGNLFRYFLEQEGVVVRGSVGMMTDGFSEARLVYRHTSPYDLAHIIERLLEYSNNFTANQLLLAMGTRCYGPPATLGKGVQALTAYAHDVIGIPDGVFVEGSGISRHNRLSVRDMITVLHHFSPHAHLMPQEGSEYYKTGTLKGVRTRVGYIDLGPGDRYRFALFRNRSSQTTAPIMRQVHRYLSNDRN
;
A
#
# COMPACT_ATOMS: atom_id res chain seq x y z
N MET A 1 -82.82 -69.51 18.89
CA MET A 1 -83.61 -68.95 17.77
C MET A 1 -82.70 -68.14 16.86
N LEU A 2 -82.41 -68.68 15.68
CA LEU A 2 -81.66 -68.04 14.59
C LEU A 2 -82.42 -66.83 14.03
N ARG A 3 -81.70 -65.73 13.70
CA ARG A 3 -81.98 -64.92 12.50
C ARG A 3 -80.68 -64.36 11.90
N LEU A 4 -80.29 -64.92 10.76
CA LEU A 4 -79.31 -64.38 9.80
C LEU A 4 -79.82 -63.07 9.17
N ARG A 5 -78.95 -62.07 9.00
CA ARG A 5 -78.92 -61.05 7.93
C ARG A 5 -77.47 -60.57 7.78
N ARG A 6 -76.73 -61.04 6.76
CA ARG A 6 -76.58 -60.57 5.35
C ARG A 6 -75.32 -59.70 5.17
N CYS A 7 -74.50 -60.14 4.23
CA CYS A 7 -73.23 -59.60 3.75
C CYS A 7 -73.32 -58.16 3.22
N ALA A 8 -72.22 -57.41 3.38
CA ALA A 8 -71.73 -56.46 2.38
C ALA A 8 -70.27 -56.09 2.70
N THR A 9 -69.33 -56.68 1.97
CA THR A 9 -67.91 -56.29 1.93
C THR A 9 -67.80 -55.08 1.01
N ALA A 10 -67.53 -53.90 1.55
CA ALA A 10 -67.30 -52.69 0.77
C ALA A 10 -65.81 -52.54 0.44
N LEU A 11 -65.49 -52.69 -0.86
CA LEU A 11 -64.17 -52.48 -1.44
C LEU A 11 -63.97 -50.96 -1.64
N PHE A 12 -63.08 -50.32 -0.87
CA PHE A 12 -62.73 -48.91 -1.07
C PHE A 12 -61.67 -48.79 -2.19
N LEU A 13 -62.10 -48.32 -3.35
CA LEU A 13 -61.25 -47.89 -4.46
C LEU A 13 -60.73 -46.48 -4.16
N VAL A 14 -59.44 -46.36 -3.86
CA VAL A 14 -58.75 -45.07 -3.74
C VAL A 14 -58.42 -44.56 -5.14
N ILE A 15 -59.15 -43.56 -5.62
CA ILE A 15 -58.82 -42.80 -6.83
C ILE A 15 -57.76 -41.76 -6.43
N ILE A 16 -56.51 -41.96 -6.85
CA ILE A 16 -55.46 -40.95 -6.77
C ILE A 16 -55.70 -39.95 -7.90
N VAL A 17 -56.21 -38.76 -7.57
CA VAL A 17 -56.22 -37.62 -8.49
C VAL A 17 -54.84 -36.99 -8.47
N LEU A 18 -54.05 -37.22 -9.53
CA LEU A 18 -52.80 -36.51 -9.80
C LEU A 18 -53.14 -35.06 -10.18
N VAL A 19 -53.13 -34.18 -9.18
CA VAL A 19 -53.13 -32.73 -9.42
C VAL A 19 -51.69 -32.32 -9.70
N TRP A 20 -51.34 -32.15 -10.99
CA TRP A 20 -50.09 -31.49 -11.35
C TRP A 20 -50.14 -30.02 -10.91
N PRO A 21 -49.21 -29.52 -10.08
CA PRO A 21 -49.12 -28.10 -9.83
C PRO A 21 -48.67 -27.43 -11.12
N VAL A 22 -49.58 -26.70 -11.76
CA VAL A 22 -49.25 -25.77 -12.83
C VAL A 22 -48.51 -24.60 -12.17
N TRP A 23 -47.18 -24.72 -12.06
CA TRP A 23 -46.36 -23.54 -11.80
C TRP A 23 -46.56 -22.58 -12.98
N PRO A 24 -46.86 -21.29 -12.75
CA PRO A 24 -46.77 -20.32 -13.82
C PRO A 24 -45.33 -20.38 -14.37
N PRO A 25 -45.14 -20.27 -15.70
CA PRO A 25 -43.79 -20.22 -16.24
C PRO A 25 -43.08 -19.08 -15.52
N ALA A 26 -41.89 -19.36 -14.97
CA ALA A 26 -41.02 -18.31 -14.47
C ALA A 26 -40.91 -17.27 -15.58
N THR A 27 -41.44 -16.08 -15.34
CA THR A 27 -41.18 -14.92 -16.19
C THR A 27 -39.68 -14.69 -16.08
N ALA A 28 -38.93 -15.26 -17.01
CA ALA A 28 -37.56 -14.88 -17.25
C ALA A 28 -37.61 -13.39 -17.57
N PHE A 29 -37.22 -12.55 -16.60
CA PHE A 29 -36.81 -11.20 -16.92
C PHE A 29 -35.68 -11.34 -17.94
N SER A 30 -36.00 -11.00 -19.19
CA SER A 30 -35.02 -10.81 -20.24
C SER A 30 -34.10 -9.69 -19.77
N GLN A 31 -33.00 -10.03 -19.10
CA GLN A 31 -31.90 -9.10 -18.96
C GLN A 31 -31.42 -8.82 -20.38
N SER A 32 -31.70 -7.62 -20.88
CA SER A 32 -31.01 -7.08 -22.05
C SER A 32 -29.52 -7.40 -21.90
N PRO A 33 -28.81 -7.85 -22.96
CA PRO A 33 -27.37 -8.06 -22.85
C PRO A 33 -26.76 -6.77 -22.30
N PRO A 34 -25.89 -6.85 -21.28
CA PRO A 34 -25.29 -5.66 -20.69
C PRO A 34 -24.64 -4.85 -21.82
N PRO A 35 -24.86 -3.53 -21.86
CA PRO A 35 -24.39 -2.73 -22.98
C PRO A 35 -22.88 -2.89 -23.14
N ALA A 36 -22.47 -3.12 -24.39
CA ALA A 36 -21.08 -3.37 -24.71
C ALA A 36 -20.25 -2.10 -24.50
N ILE A 37 -19.49 -2.05 -23.42
CA ILE A 37 -18.42 -1.06 -23.24
C ILE A 37 -17.39 -1.29 -24.35
N SER A 38 -17.31 -0.34 -25.27
CA SER A 38 -16.46 -0.44 -26.45
C SER A 38 -14.98 -0.25 -26.10
N GLY A 39 -14.11 -1.01 -26.77
CA GLY A 39 -12.66 -0.90 -26.63
C GLY A 39 -12.04 -1.81 -25.56
N LEU A 40 -12.82 -2.70 -24.94
CA LEU A 40 -12.33 -3.80 -24.11
C LEU A 40 -11.85 -4.96 -25.00
N GLY A 41 -10.61 -5.40 -24.81
CA GLY A 41 -10.01 -6.52 -25.53
C GLY A 41 -9.94 -7.82 -24.73
N PRO A 42 -9.30 -8.88 -25.29
CA PRO A 42 -9.09 -10.17 -24.63
C PRO A 42 -8.09 -10.14 -23.46
N HIS A 43 -7.42 -9.01 -23.25
CA HIS A 43 -6.47 -8.78 -22.16
C HIS A 43 -6.89 -7.60 -21.28
N ASP A 44 -8.15 -7.20 -21.37
CA ASP A 44 -8.78 -6.27 -20.46
C ASP A 44 -9.79 -7.04 -19.60
N ALA A 45 -9.98 -6.59 -18.36
CA ALA A 45 -11.03 -7.04 -17.46
C ALA A 45 -11.70 -5.83 -16.81
N LEU A 46 -13.02 -5.88 -16.68
CA LEU A 46 -13.84 -4.84 -16.06
C LEU A 46 -14.88 -5.52 -15.17
N LEU A 47 -15.07 -4.99 -13.97
CA LEU A 47 -16.23 -5.30 -13.15
C LEU A 47 -16.75 -4.02 -12.49
N VAL A 48 -18.04 -3.80 -12.60
CA VAL A 48 -18.77 -2.71 -11.92
C VAL A 48 -19.93 -3.33 -11.17
N VAL A 49 -20.03 -3.04 -9.88
CA VAL A 49 -21.13 -3.50 -9.01
C VAL A 49 -21.73 -2.31 -8.27
N ASP A 50 -23.01 -2.40 -7.93
CA ASP A 50 -23.71 -1.41 -7.11
C ASP A 50 -23.32 -1.54 -5.61
N ALA A 51 -24.03 -0.82 -4.73
CA ALA A 51 -23.83 -0.90 -3.29
C ALA A 51 -24.19 -2.28 -2.71
N SER A 52 -25.17 -2.99 -3.28
CA SER A 52 -25.62 -4.32 -2.85
C SER A 52 -24.68 -5.46 -3.27
N GLY A 53 -23.80 -5.19 -4.25
CA GLY A 53 -22.94 -6.20 -4.89
C GLY A 53 -23.56 -6.81 -6.15
N HIS A 54 -24.71 -6.30 -6.60
CA HIS A 54 -25.29 -6.66 -7.88
C HIS A 54 -24.37 -6.20 -9.02
N THR A 55 -24.14 -7.10 -9.98
CA THR A 55 -23.25 -6.83 -11.12
C THR A 55 -23.95 -6.00 -12.18
N ILE A 56 -23.36 -4.86 -12.50
CA ILE A 56 -23.85 -3.89 -13.50
C ILE A 56 -23.13 -4.08 -14.84
N LEU A 57 -21.81 -4.21 -14.81
CA LEU A 57 -20.98 -4.50 -15.99
C LEU A 57 -19.94 -5.54 -15.63
N ALA A 58 -19.72 -6.52 -16.51
CA ALA A 58 -18.68 -7.53 -16.35
C ALA A 58 -18.00 -7.86 -17.69
N HIS A 59 -16.68 -7.94 -17.67
CA HIS A 59 -15.84 -8.39 -18.78
C HIS A 59 -14.62 -9.10 -18.19
N HIS A 60 -14.47 -10.40 -18.46
CA HIS A 60 -13.45 -11.28 -17.87
C HIS A 60 -13.20 -11.08 -16.35
N PRO A 61 -14.24 -11.05 -15.50
CA PRO A 61 -14.10 -10.61 -14.11
C PRO A 61 -13.16 -11.48 -13.27
N ASP A 62 -13.04 -12.76 -13.63
CA ASP A 62 -12.28 -13.78 -12.91
C ASP A 62 -10.85 -13.98 -13.47
N GLN A 63 -10.50 -13.29 -14.56
CA GLN A 63 -9.17 -13.41 -15.14
C GLN A 63 -8.12 -12.81 -14.20
N LYS A 64 -7.13 -13.60 -13.80
CA LYS A 64 -6.01 -13.15 -12.95
C LYS A 64 -5.04 -12.31 -13.79
N MET A 65 -4.79 -11.08 -13.36
CA MET A 65 -3.97 -10.10 -14.10
C MET A 65 -2.97 -9.41 -13.16
N VAL A 66 -2.03 -8.66 -13.74
CA VAL A 66 -1.12 -7.80 -12.97
C VAL A 66 -1.89 -6.56 -12.50
N PRO A 67 -2.05 -6.33 -11.18
CA PRO A 67 -2.81 -5.19 -10.66
C PRO A 67 -2.07 -3.84 -10.77
N ALA A 68 -0.74 -3.87 -10.91
CA ALA A 68 0.12 -2.69 -10.73
C ALA A 68 -0.15 -1.98 -9.39
N SER A 69 0.05 -0.67 -9.29
CA SER A 69 -0.12 0.11 -8.04
C SER A 69 -1.52 0.09 -7.43
N THR A 70 -2.53 -0.51 -8.06
CA THR A 70 -3.83 -0.73 -7.41
C THR A 70 -3.75 -1.78 -6.30
N LEU A 71 -2.69 -2.60 -6.27
CA LEU A 71 -2.40 -3.51 -5.15
C LEU A 71 -2.27 -2.77 -3.80
N LYS A 72 -1.86 -1.50 -3.82
CA LYS A 72 -1.73 -0.67 -2.62
C LYS A 72 -3.03 -0.54 -1.83
N VAL A 73 -4.19 -0.72 -2.46
CA VAL A 73 -5.48 -0.73 -1.76
C VAL A 73 -5.58 -1.94 -0.83
N LEU A 74 -5.21 -3.13 -1.31
CA LEU A 74 -5.14 -4.35 -0.50
C LEU A 74 -4.07 -4.23 0.59
N THR A 75 -2.89 -3.72 0.25
CA THR A 75 -1.81 -3.50 1.23
C THR A 75 -2.23 -2.54 2.35
N SER A 76 -2.94 -1.46 1.99
CA SER A 76 -3.45 -0.49 2.96
C SER A 76 -4.49 -1.13 3.89
N LEU A 77 -5.39 -1.94 3.33
CA LEU A 77 -6.42 -2.64 4.09
C LEU A 77 -5.80 -3.66 5.06
N ALA A 78 -4.82 -4.45 4.62
CA ALA A 78 -4.08 -5.38 5.47
C ALA A 78 -3.30 -4.66 6.58
N ALA A 79 -2.69 -3.51 6.26
CA ALA A 79 -2.00 -2.68 7.24
C ALA A 79 -2.96 -2.16 8.32
N ILE A 80 -4.14 -1.65 7.93
CA ILE A 80 -5.18 -1.21 8.88
C ILE A 80 -5.59 -2.36 9.80
N HIS A 81 -5.77 -3.56 9.26
CA HIS A 81 -6.16 -4.74 10.04
C HIS A 81 -5.12 -5.14 11.10
N TYR A 82 -3.84 -5.24 10.72
CA TYR A 82 -2.80 -5.77 11.62
C TYR A 82 -2.18 -4.71 12.54
N LEU A 83 -2.02 -3.48 12.05
CA LEU A 83 -1.38 -2.40 12.80
C LEU A 83 -2.40 -1.60 13.61
N GLY A 84 -3.63 -1.45 13.10
CA GLY A 84 -4.65 -0.56 13.63
C GLY A 84 -4.57 0.85 13.04
N PRO A 85 -5.69 1.58 12.94
CA PRO A 85 -5.75 2.90 12.29
C PRO A 85 -4.93 3.97 13.02
N ASP A 86 -4.78 3.86 14.35
CA ASP A 86 -4.03 4.80 15.18
C ASP A 86 -2.54 4.47 15.28
N PHE A 87 -2.07 3.45 14.55
CA PHE A 87 -0.66 3.05 14.57
C PHE A 87 0.24 4.21 14.14
N ARG A 88 1.33 4.40 14.90
CA ARG A 88 2.36 5.40 14.63
C ARG A 88 3.72 4.72 14.67
N PHE A 89 4.55 5.01 13.68
CA PHE A 89 5.93 4.53 13.67
C PHE A 89 6.74 5.18 14.79
N GLN A 90 7.82 4.51 15.17
CA GLN A 90 8.72 4.95 16.24
C GLN A 90 10.17 5.00 15.77
N THR A 91 10.97 5.84 16.42
CA THR A 91 12.43 5.86 16.28
C THR A 91 13.02 6.10 17.68
N ASP A 92 13.96 5.24 18.09
CA ASP A 92 14.57 5.33 19.42
C ASP A 92 15.93 6.02 19.36
N PHE A 93 16.17 6.87 20.36
CA PHE A 93 17.42 7.57 20.57
C PHE A 93 17.99 7.15 21.91
N LEU A 94 19.16 6.52 21.87
CA LEU A 94 19.83 5.98 23.02
C LEU A 94 21.16 6.69 23.22
N LEU A 95 21.62 6.81 24.46
CA LEU A 95 22.93 7.42 24.76
C LEU A 95 23.71 6.44 25.63
N ASP A 96 24.92 6.10 25.19
CA ASP A 96 25.83 5.26 25.96
C ASP A 96 26.58 6.07 27.03
N THR A 97 27.38 5.37 27.84
CA THR A 97 28.20 5.96 28.91
C THR A 97 29.36 6.82 28.41
N HIS A 98 29.61 6.82 27.10
CA HIS A 98 30.66 7.60 26.43
C HIS A 98 30.05 8.73 25.61
N ASP A 99 28.83 9.17 25.89
CA ASP A 99 28.14 10.24 25.16
C ASP A 99 28.05 9.99 23.64
N THR A 100 27.93 8.73 23.21
CA THR A 100 27.65 8.35 21.81
C THR A 100 26.15 8.15 21.62
N LEU A 101 25.57 8.85 20.63
CA LEU A 101 24.15 8.77 20.31
C LEU A 101 23.88 7.55 19.42
N GLY A 102 23.09 6.59 19.93
CA GLY A 102 22.49 5.51 19.16
C GLY A 102 21.15 5.93 18.57
N ILE A 103 20.93 5.66 17.28
CA ILE A 103 19.65 5.88 16.60
C ILE A 103 19.15 4.54 16.07
N LYS A 104 18.03 4.05 16.60
CA LYS A 104 17.40 2.81 16.18
C LYS A 104 16.14 3.09 15.38
N GLY A 105 16.18 2.68 14.11
CA GLY A 105 15.05 2.81 13.20
C GLY A 105 14.09 1.62 13.29
N TYR A 106 12.80 1.89 13.13
CA TYR A 106 11.75 0.86 13.06
C TYR A 106 10.96 0.89 11.74
N GLY A 107 11.49 1.60 10.73
CA GLY A 107 10.94 1.62 9.38
C GLY A 107 9.93 2.74 9.11
N ASP A 108 9.97 3.86 9.84
CA ASP A 108 9.07 5.00 9.60
C ASP A 108 9.20 5.49 8.13
N PRO A 109 8.12 5.38 7.30
CA PRO A 109 8.18 5.80 5.92
C PRO A 109 8.13 7.33 5.74
N LEU A 110 7.76 8.07 6.79
CA LEU A 110 7.61 9.53 6.79
C LEU A 110 8.63 10.23 7.71
N LEU A 111 9.76 9.59 8.01
CA LEU A 111 10.91 10.24 8.62
C LEU A 111 11.59 11.18 7.61
N VAL A 112 10.96 12.34 7.39
CA VAL A 112 11.42 13.39 6.46
C VAL A 112 12.27 14.44 7.19
N SER A 113 13.00 15.27 6.44
CA SER A 113 13.91 16.29 6.97
C SER A 113 13.26 17.18 8.04
N GLU A 114 12.00 17.57 7.83
CA GLU A 114 11.24 18.40 8.77
C GLU A 114 11.08 17.69 10.12
N ILE A 115 10.69 16.42 10.11
CA ILE A 115 10.55 15.60 11.31
C ILE A 115 11.91 15.36 11.98
N ILE A 116 12.96 15.11 11.19
CA ILE A 116 14.33 14.97 11.72
C ILE A 116 14.79 16.27 12.42
N ALA A 117 14.48 17.44 11.84
CA ALA A 117 14.79 18.73 12.45
C ALA A 117 14.04 18.95 13.77
N GLU A 118 12.77 18.59 13.84
CA GLU A 118 11.96 18.64 15.07
C GLU A 118 12.53 17.70 16.15
N ILE A 119 12.88 16.47 15.78
CA ILE A 119 13.52 15.52 16.68
C ILE A 119 14.86 16.06 17.19
N ALA A 120 15.70 16.61 16.30
CA ALA A 120 17.00 17.17 16.67
C ALA A 120 16.87 18.32 17.67
N ARG A 121 15.89 19.22 17.47
CA ARG A 121 15.57 20.29 18.43
C ARG A 121 15.18 19.76 19.80
N HIS A 122 14.37 18.71 19.84
CA HIS A 122 13.99 18.08 21.10
C HIS A 122 15.20 17.41 21.79
N LEU A 123 16.00 16.69 21.02
CA LEU A 123 17.21 16.02 21.51
C LEU A 123 18.27 17.01 22.02
N ALA A 124 18.36 18.22 21.46
CA ALA A 124 19.33 19.23 21.91
C ALA A 124 19.16 19.61 23.39
N GLY A 125 17.93 19.54 23.93
CA GLY A 125 17.67 19.73 25.36
C GLY A 125 17.94 18.50 26.24
N LEU A 126 18.17 17.33 25.64
CA LEU A 126 18.32 16.04 26.34
C LEU A 126 19.73 15.44 26.26
N LEU A 127 20.50 15.87 25.25
CA LEU A 127 21.85 15.37 24.98
C LEU A 127 22.91 16.27 25.62
N PRO A 128 24.05 15.69 26.03
CA PRO A 128 25.24 16.49 26.33
C PRO A 128 25.77 17.13 25.05
N SER A 129 26.52 18.22 25.19
CA SER A 129 27.28 18.82 24.11
C SER A 129 28.70 19.06 24.60
N PRO A 130 29.72 18.41 23.99
CA PRO A 130 29.65 17.60 22.77
C PRO A 130 29.18 16.15 23.01
N ILE A 131 28.65 15.52 21.94
CA ILE A 131 28.55 14.05 21.83
C ILE A 131 29.75 13.49 21.03
N ASN A 132 30.13 12.24 21.31
CA ASN A 132 31.30 11.61 20.72
C ASN A 132 31.06 11.06 19.31
N GLY A 133 29.81 10.82 18.91
CA GLY A 133 29.48 10.33 17.57
C GLY A 133 28.02 9.89 17.48
N VAL A 134 27.65 9.34 16.32
CA VAL A 134 26.32 8.77 16.07
C VAL A 134 26.47 7.35 15.55
N LEU A 135 25.79 6.38 16.17
CA LEU A 135 25.72 4.99 15.75
C LEU A 135 24.30 4.60 15.34
N LEU A 136 24.17 3.90 14.22
CA LEU A 136 22.88 3.56 13.62
C LEU A 136 22.56 2.08 13.82
N ASP A 137 21.44 1.80 14.48
CA ASP A 137 20.90 0.46 14.67
C ASP A 137 19.77 0.18 13.66
N GLU A 138 20.06 -0.68 12.69
CA GLU A 138 19.11 -1.17 11.69
C GLU A 138 18.63 -2.61 11.94
N SER A 139 18.98 -3.20 13.09
CA SER A 139 18.69 -4.61 13.41
C SER A 139 17.21 -4.98 13.41
N TYR A 140 16.31 -3.98 13.43
CA TYR A 140 14.87 -4.23 13.33
C TYR A 140 14.48 -4.82 11.97
N PHE A 141 15.28 -4.61 10.92
CA PHE A 141 15.08 -5.20 9.59
C PHE A 141 16.22 -6.18 9.27
N GLU A 142 15.93 -7.26 8.56
CA GLU A 142 16.93 -8.22 8.12
C GLU A 142 17.68 -7.66 6.91
N GLY A 143 18.91 -7.17 7.13
CA GLY A 143 19.86 -6.80 6.08
C GLY A 143 19.27 -5.95 4.94
N PRO A 144 19.88 -5.99 3.74
CA PRO A 144 19.29 -5.39 2.56
C PRO A 144 18.14 -6.26 2.01
N ILE A 145 16.91 -5.76 2.11
CA ILE A 145 15.72 -6.41 1.55
C ILE A 145 15.56 -6.01 0.08
N THR A 146 15.51 -7.00 -0.81
CA THR A 146 15.28 -6.78 -2.24
C THR A 146 13.80 -6.97 -2.58
N ILE A 147 13.15 -5.95 -3.12
CA ILE A 147 11.76 -5.99 -3.57
C ILE A 147 11.68 -6.53 -5.01
N PRO A 148 10.94 -7.61 -5.29
CA PRO A 148 10.77 -8.12 -6.65
C PRO A 148 10.19 -7.05 -7.59
N GLY A 149 10.76 -6.93 -8.79
CA GLY A 149 10.27 -6.01 -9.84
C GLY A 149 10.90 -4.62 -9.84
N VAL A 150 11.69 -4.26 -8.82
CA VAL A 150 12.54 -3.06 -8.87
C VAL A 150 13.69 -3.24 -9.86
N SER A 151 14.20 -2.13 -10.37
CA SER A 151 15.37 -2.10 -11.25
C SER A 151 16.51 -1.29 -10.65
N THR A 152 17.71 -1.37 -11.24
CA THR A 152 18.81 -0.46 -10.91
C THR A 152 18.60 0.87 -11.65
N SER A 153 17.66 1.70 -11.18
CA SER A 153 17.39 3.02 -11.77
C SER A 153 17.47 4.15 -10.74
N SER A 154 17.55 5.40 -11.20
CA SER A 154 17.41 6.60 -10.36
C SER A 154 15.95 6.96 -10.07
N ASN A 155 14.99 6.13 -10.47
CA ASN A 155 13.59 6.43 -10.22
C ASN A 155 13.24 6.18 -8.75
N PRO A 156 12.53 7.11 -8.08
CA PRO A 156 12.17 6.99 -6.66
C PRO A 156 11.36 5.75 -6.31
N TYR A 157 10.65 5.20 -7.30
CA TYR A 157 9.85 3.99 -7.11
C TYR A 157 10.70 2.72 -6.94
N ASP A 158 12.02 2.78 -7.22
CA ASP A 158 13.02 1.74 -6.97
C ASP A 158 13.81 1.98 -5.67
N ALA A 159 13.44 2.98 -4.86
CA ALA A 159 14.15 3.30 -3.62
C ALA A 159 14.10 2.12 -2.62
N PRO A 160 15.24 1.79 -1.97
CA PRO A 160 15.31 0.66 -1.07
C PRO A 160 14.54 0.95 0.22
N VAL A 161 13.92 -0.11 0.75
CA VAL A 161 13.32 -0.17 2.09
C VAL A 161 14.40 -0.39 3.16
N GLY A 162 14.07 -0.08 4.42
CA GLY A 162 15.01 -0.21 5.53
C GLY A 162 14.43 0.23 6.88
N ALA A 163 15.17 -0.09 7.94
CA ALA A 163 14.78 0.26 9.31
C ALA A 163 14.97 1.75 9.57
N LEU A 164 16.05 2.35 9.02
CA LEU A 164 16.32 3.77 9.15
C LEU A 164 16.48 4.41 7.77
N CYS A 165 15.45 5.11 7.34
CA CYS A 165 15.37 5.73 6.02
C CYS A 165 14.97 7.20 6.20
N ALA A 166 15.53 8.09 5.38
CA ALA A 166 15.16 9.50 5.40
C ALA A 166 14.73 9.96 4.01
N ASN A 167 13.69 10.80 3.94
CA ASN A 167 13.19 11.38 2.67
C ASN A 167 12.94 10.33 1.58
N PHE A 168 12.30 9.22 1.97
CA PHE A 168 12.00 8.08 1.08
C PHE A 168 13.26 7.45 0.44
N ASN A 169 14.43 7.61 1.09
CA ASN A 169 15.74 7.25 0.56
C ASN A 169 16.06 7.92 -0.79
N THR A 170 15.63 9.17 -0.94
CA THR A 170 15.94 9.98 -2.12
C THR A 170 16.47 11.36 -1.75
N VAL A 171 17.23 11.95 -2.67
CA VAL A 171 17.71 13.33 -2.58
C VAL A 171 17.38 14.05 -3.86
N PHE A 172 16.63 15.16 -3.79
CA PHE A 172 16.40 15.99 -4.95
C PHE A 172 17.38 17.16 -4.98
N PHE A 173 18.11 17.31 -6.08
CA PHE A 173 19.10 18.37 -6.20
C PHE A 173 18.88 19.20 -7.48
N THR A 174 19.43 20.42 -7.44
CA THR A 174 19.53 21.33 -8.58
C THR A 174 20.90 22.03 -8.54
N HIS A 175 21.12 23.00 -9.43
CA HIS A 175 22.32 23.83 -9.44
C HIS A 175 21.94 25.30 -9.25
N VAL A 176 22.59 25.96 -8.29
CA VAL A 176 22.50 27.40 -8.08
C VAL A 176 23.89 27.99 -8.31
N ASN A 177 24.00 28.94 -9.24
CA ASN A 177 25.28 29.56 -9.61
C ASN A 177 26.38 28.52 -9.95
N GLY A 178 26.01 27.47 -10.67
CA GLY A 178 26.93 26.39 -11.09
C GLY A 178 27.34 25.42 -9.97
N ARG A 179 26.80 25.54 -8.75
CA ARG A 179 27.09 24.65 -7.62
C ARG A 179 25.88 23.77 -7.27
N PRO A 180 26.07 22.47 -6.96
CA PRO A 180 25.00 21.63 -6.45
C PRO A 180 24.36 22.22 -5.19
N ALA A 181 23.03 22.31 -5.22
CA ALA A 181 22.18 22.75 -4.13
C ALA A 181 20.98 21.79 -4.00
N SER A 182 20.36 21.75 -2.83
CA SER A 182 19.11 21.01 -2.67
C SER A 182 18.01 21.65 -3.52
N ALA A 183 17.15 20.82 -4.12
CA ALA A 183 15.92 21.27 -4.77
C ALA A 183 14.73 21.29 -3.79
N GLU A 184 14.95 20.89 -2.54
CA GLU A 184 13.98 20.83 -1.45
C GLU A 184 14.48 21.76 -0.32
N PRO A 185 13.89 22.95 -0.12
CA PRO A 185 14.38 23.95 0.83
C PRO A 185 14.53 23.44 2.27
N GLN A 186 13.69 22.48 2.68
CA GLN A 186 13.73 21.83 3.99
C GLN A 186 14.89 20.84 4.15
N THR A 187 15.49 20.37 3.05
CA THR A 187 16.44 19.26 3.05
C THR A 187 17.83 19.80 2.72
N PRO A 188 18.81 19.73 3.64
CA PRO A 188 20.16 20.16 3.35
C PRO A 188 20.82 19.24 2.32
N LEU A 189 21.65 19.81 1.45
CA LEU A 189 22.50 19.01 0.56
C LEU A 189 23.79 18.59 1.29
N LEU A 190 23.75 17.38 1.85
CA LEU A 190 24.84 16.81 2.65
C LEU A 190 26.11 16.53 1.82
N PRO A 191 27.32 16.65 2.42
CA PRO A 191 28.58 16.37 1.72
C PRO A 191 28.65 15.00 1.06
N MET A 192 28.13 13.95 1.71
CA MET A 192 28.20 12.57 1.21
C MET A 192 27.52 12.37 -0.16
N VAL A 193 26.49 13.16 -0.49
CA VAL A 193 25.79 13.05 -1.78
C VAL A 193 26.33 14.02 -2.84
N ARG A 194 27.12 15.03 -2.45
CA ARG A 194 27.69 16.02 -3.38
C ARG A 194 28.61 15.38 -4.40
N GLU A 195 29.45 14.44 -3.97
CA GLU A 195 30.38 13.75 -4.85
C GLU A 195 29.63 12.89 -5.88
N ARG A 196 28.53 12.26 -5.47
CA ARG A 196 27.67 11.48 -6.36
C ARG A 196 26.97 12.38 -7.40
N ILE A 197 26.47 13.54 -6.98
CA ILE A 197 25.90 14.55 -7.88
C ILE A 197 26.95 15.01 -8.90
N ARG A 198 28.15 15.38 -8.42
CA ARG A 198 29.24 15.84 -9.28
C ARG A 198 29.62 14.80 -10.33
N ARG A 199 29.71 13.52 -9.94
CA ARG A 199 30.00 12.40 -10.86
C ARG A 199 28.87 12.10 -11.84
N SER A 200 27.63 12.42 -11.49
CA SER A 200 26.47 12.16 -12.35
C SER A 200 26.44 13.03 -13.61
N GLY A 201 27.02 14.23 -13.56
CA GLY A 201 26.96 15.21 -14.66
C GLY A 201 25.57 15.81 -14.92
N LEU A 202 24.58 15.47 -14.11
CA LEU A 202 23.18 15.89 -14.26
C LEU A 202 22.95 17.29 -13.67
N LYS A 203 22.06 18.08 -14.29
CA LYS A 203 21.78 19.46 -13.85
C LYS A 203 20.69 19.56 -12.77
N LYS A 204 19.68 18.68 -12.84
CA LYS A 204 18.59 18.58 -11.85
C LYS A 204 18.02 17.18 -11.96
N GLU A 205 18.14 16.39 -10.90
CA GLU A 205 17.58 15.05 -10.84
C GLU A 205 17.36 14.64 -9.39
N ARG A 206 16.60 13.56 -9.20
CA ARG A 206 16.47 12.87 -7.92
C ARG A 206 17.43 11.69 -7.89
N ILE A 207 18.24 11.62 -6.84
CA ILE A 207 19.14 10.49 -6.59
C ILE A 207 18.42 9.52 -5.67
N VAL A 208 18.48 8.23 -6.01
CA VAL A 208 18.05 7.14 -5.14
C VAL A 208 19.25 6.63 -4.36
N LEU A 209 19.15 6.68 -3.03
CA LEU A 209 20.15 6.12 -2.13
C LEU A 209 20.11 4.60 -2.20
N THR A 210 21.25 3.95 -2.05
CA THR A 210 21.37 2.49 -2.16
C THR A 210 21.57 1.86 -0.77
N ARG A 211 21.43 0.53 -0.68
CA ARG A 211 21.86 -0.23 0.50
C ARG A 211 23.31 -0.69 0.41
N ARG A 212 24.01 -0.36 -0.68
CA ARG A 212 25.43 -0.70 -0.81
C ARG A 212 26.23 0.19 0.13
N GLN A 213 27.11 -0.41 0.92
CA GLN A 213 27.96 0.32 1.87
C GLN A 213 27.15 1.22 2.81
N ASP A 214 25.93 0.78 3.17
CA ASP A 214 25.06 1.47 4.14
C ASP A 214 24.71 2.92 3.77
N GLU A 215 24.70 3.27 2.48
CA GLU A 215 24.48 4.66 2.03
C GLU A 215 23.17 5.26 2.54
N ALA A 216 22.05 4.53 2.46
CA ALA A 216 20.74 4.97 2.93
C ALA A 216 20.68 5.30 4.45
N PRO A 217 21.03 4.37 5.36
CA PRO A 217 21.03 4.69 6.80
C PRO A 217 22.08 5.75 7.14
N LEU A 218 23.28 5.72 6.54
CA LEU A 218 24.29 6.75 6.76
C LEU A 218 23.79 8.14 6.35
N TYR A 219 23.00 8.25 5.28
CA TYR A 219 22.36 9.51 4.91
C TYR A 219 21.39 10.00 5.98
N ALA A 220 20.53 9.12 6.51
CA ALA A 220 19.63 9.45 7.61
C ALA A 220 20.41 9.92 8.86
N GLY A 221 21.47 9.19 9.26
CA GLY A 221 22.31 9.57 10.39
C GLY A 221 23.06 10.90 10.19
N ASN A 222 23.53 11.19 8.97
CA ASN A 222 24.15 12.48 8.66
C ASN A 222 23.14 13.62 8.58
N LEU A 223 21.86 13.36 8.26
CA LEU A 223 20.79 14.35 8.42
C LEU A 223 20.55 14.68 9.90
N PHE A 224 20.50 13.66 10.77
CA PHE A 224 20.42 13.89 12.22
C PHE A 224 21.61 14.70 12.72
N ARG A 225 22.84 14.32 12.34
CA ARG A 225 24.04 15.10 12.68
C ARG A 225 23.90 16.56 12.27
N TYR A 226 23.49 16.82 11.02
CA TYR A 226 23.36 18.18 10.51
C TYR A 226 22.39 19.01 11.36
N PHE A 227 21.19 18.49 11.64
CA PHE A 227 20.20 19.24 12.41
C PHE A 227 20.55 19.35 13.90
N LEU A 228 21.22 18.36 14.49
CA LEU A 228 21.77 18.47 15.85
C LEU A 228 22.81 19.59 15.95
N GLU A 229 23.70 19.71 14.96
CA GLU A 229 24.70 20.78 14.89
C GLU A 229 24.02 22.16 14.69
N GLN A 230 22.91 22.24 13.95
CA GLN A 230 22.12 23.49 13.83
C GLN A 230 21.48 23.90 15.17
N GLU A 231 21.14 22.95 16.02
CA GLU A 231 20.55 23.19 17.35
C GLU A 231 21.61 23.31 18.46
N GLY A 232 22.91 23.38 18.10
CA GLY A 232 24.02 23.65 19.02
C GLY A 232 24.66 22.43 19.69
N VAL A 233 24.27 21.20 19.31
CA VAL A 233 24.92 19.97 19.79
C VAL A 233 26.15 19.69 18.95
N VAL A 234 27.33 19.75 19.57
CA VAL A 234 28.60 19.48 18.88
C VAL A 234 28.81 17.98 18.72
N VAL A 235 28.99 17.49 17.49
CA VAL A 235 29.26 16.06 17.20
C VAL A 235 30.73 15.87 16.82
N ARG A 236 31.55 15.32 17.74
CA ARG A 236 33.01 15.20 17.55
C ARG A 236 33.41 14.10 16.56
N GLY A 237 32.83 12.91 16.68
CA GLY A 237 33.15 11.76 15.83
C GLY A 237 32.30 11.67 14.57
N SER A 238 32.33 10.50 13.92
CA SER A 238 31.58 10.22 12.70
C SER A 238 30.19 9.65 12.96
N VAL A 239 29.39 9.60 11.89
CA VAL A 239 28.18 8.75 11.82
C VAL A 239 28.61 7.38 11.31
N GLY A 240 28.23 6.31 12.00
CA GLY A 240 28.58 4.93 11.63
C GLY A 240 27.48 3.92 11.94
N MET A 241 27.62 2.71 11.42
CA MET A 241 26.72 1.60 11.75
C MET A 241 27.08 1.00 13.11
N MET A 242 26.09 0.53 13.85
CA MET A 242 26.30 -0.21 15.09
C MET A 242 26.75 -1.64 14.75
N THR A 243 27.97 -2.03 15.11
CA THR A 243 28.55 -3.33 14.73
C THR A 243 28.63 -4.36 15.85
N ASP A 244 28.52 -3.95 17.12
CA ASP A 244 28.27 -4.74 18.34
C ASP A 244 28.61 -3.85 19.56
N GLY A 245 28.09 -4.13 20.76
CA GLY A 245 28.59 -3.49 21.98
C GLY A 245 28.04 -2.11 22.31
N PHE A 246 26.84 -1.76 21.84
CA PHE A 246 26.05 -0.66 22.43
C PHE A 246 25.42 -1.07 23.77
N SER A 247 26.18 -1.83 24.57
CA SER A 247 25.82 -2.31 25.89
C SER A 247 25.99 -1.16 26.88
N GLU A 248 25.00 -0.95 27.74
CA GLU A 248 24.91 0.13 28.73
C GLU A 248 24.37 1.48 28.22
N ALA A 249 23.71 1.51 27.07
CA ALA A 249 22.98 2.70 26.65
C ALA A 249 21.61 2.82 27.29
N ARG A 250 21.26 4.05 27.70
CA ARG A 250 19.91 4.40 28.18
C ARG A 250 19.09 4.97 27.04
N LEU A 251 17.79 4.66 27.02
CA LEU A 251 16.84 5.36 26.15
C LEU A 251 16.73 6.83 26.62
N VAL A 252 17.09 7.77 25.75
CA VAL A 252 16.98 9.20 26.01
C VAL A 252 15.62 9.71 25.53
N TYR A 253 15.21 9.27 24.35
CA TYR A 253 13.98 9.71 23.71
C TYR A 253 13.45 8.63 22.77
N ARG A 254 12.15 8.39 22.82
CA ARG A 254 11.42 7.63 21.80
C ARG A 254 10.54 8.59 21.03
N HIS A 255 10.92 8.86 19.79
CA HIS A 255 10.08 9.62 18.89
C HIS A 255 8.91 8.74 18.44
N THR A 256 7.69 9.26 18.55
CA THR A 256 6.50 8.68 17.93
C THR A 256 6.07 9.61 16.81
N SER A 257 5.91 9.05 15.61
CA SER A 257 5.57 9.81 14.40
C SER A 257 4.29 10.63 14.60
N PRO A 258 4.27 11.92 14.21
CA PRO A 258 3.05 12.73 14.26
C PRO A 258 2.03 12.30 13.20
N TYR A 259 2.38 11.39 12.30
CA TYR A 259 1.48 10.80 11.32
C TYR A 259 1.02 9.41 11.76
N ASP A 260 -0.30 9.23 11.84
CA ASP A 260 -0.91 7.92 12.02
C ASP A 260 -0.99 7.15 10.69
N LEU A 261 -1.42 5.89 10.78
CA LEU A 261 -1.55 5.01 9.63
C LEU A 261 -2.53 5.54 8.59
N ALA A 262 -3.63 6.19 9.01
CA ALA A 262 -4.58 6.78 8.08
C ALA A 262 -3.91 7.86 7.20
N HIS A 263 -3.14 8.76 7.81
CA HIS A 263 -2.38 9.76 7.08
C HIS A 263 -1.32 9.13 6.15
N ILE A 264 -0.61 8.10 6.62
CA ILE A 264 0.39 7.39 5.80
C ILE A 264 -0.28 6.76 4.58
N ILE A 265 -1.46 6.15 4.74
CA ILE A 265 -2.24 5.53 3.65
C ILE A 265 -2.76 6.59 2.67
N GLU A 266 -3.29 7.71 3.16
CA GLU A 266 -3.72 8.83 2.31
C GLU A 266 -2.58 9.28 1.39
N ARG A 267 -1.40 9.57 1.97
CA ARG A 267 -0.19 9.96 1.20
C ARG A 267 0.28 8.85 0.26
N LEU A 268 0.20 7.59 0.68
CA LEU A 268 0.53 6.43 -0.14
C LEU A 268 -0.37 6.34 -1.38
N LEU A 269 -1.67 6.53 -1.23
CA LEU A 269 -2.64 6.39 -2.32
C LEU A 269 -2.59 7.58 -3.27
N GLU A 270 -2.43 8.80 -2.74
CA GLU A 270 -2.23 10.05 -3.50
C GLU A 270 -0.98 10.00 -4.38
N TYR A 271 0.19 9.80 -3.77
CA TYR A 271 1.46 9.84 -4.51
C TYR A 271 1.88 8.49 -5.06
N SER A 272 1.09 7.43 -4.83
CA SER A 272 1.37 6.07 -5.29
C SER A 272 2.75 5.56 -4.89
N ASN A 273 3.23 5.89 -3.69
CA ASN A 273 4.61 5.68 -3.25
C ASN A 273 4.93 4.19 -3.03
N ASN A 274 5.89 3.63 -3.78
CA ASN A 274 6.27 2.22 -3.66
C ASN A 274 7.04 1.91 -2.38
N PHE A 275 7.91 2.82 -1.97
CA PHE A 275 8.67 2.70 -0.73
C PHE A 275 7.73 2.60 0.47
N THR A 276 6.77 3.52 0.60
CA THR A 276 5.77 3.51 1.68
C THR A 276 4.95 2.22 1.70
N ALA A 277 4.50 1.72 0.55
CA ALA A 277 3.74 0.48 0.47
C ALA A 277 4.52 -0.73 1.03
N ASN A 278 5.81 -0.81 0.69
CA ASN A 278 6.66 -1.90 1.14
C ASN A 278 7.14 -1.72 2.59
N GLN A 279 7.30 -0.49 3.09
CA GLN A 279 7.51 -0.24 4.52
C GLN A 279 6.30 -0.73 5.34
N LEU A 280 5.06 -0.44 4.89
CA LEU A 280 3.85 -0.95 5.54
C LEU A 280 3.76 -2.49 5.49
N LEU A 281 4.12 -3.10 4.36
CA LEU A 281 4.19 -4.55 4.22
C LEU A 281 5.16 -5.18 5.24
N LEU A 282 6.34 -4.58 5.41
CA LEU A 282 7.35 -5.04 6.36
C LEU A 282 6.91 -4.82 7.81
N ALA A 283 6.31 -3.67 8.10
CA ALA A 283 5.78 -3.34 9.42
C ALA A 283 4.68 -4.32 9.86
N MET A 284 3.69 -4.59 9.01
CA MET A 284 2.63 -5.55 9.33
C MET A 284 3.15 -6.98 9.43
N GLY A 285 4.11 -7.38 8.58
CA GLY A 285 4.77 -8.68 8.69
C GLY A 285 5.49 -8.85 10.03
N THR A 286 6.21 -7.81 10.45
CA THR A 286 6.92 -7.78 11.75
C THR A 286 5.94 -7.78 12.92
N ARG A 287 4.81 -7.08 12.80
CA ARG A 287 3.74 -7.08 13.81
C ARG A 287 3.15 -8.47 14.03
N CYS A 288 3.06 -9.28 12.98
CA CYS A 288 2.51 -10.65 13.03
C CYS A 288 3.55 -11.69 13.49
N TYR A 289 4.80 -11.56 13.04
CA TYR A 289 5.81 -12.63 13.14
C TYR A 289 7.09 -12.23 13.89
N GLY A 290 7.11 -11.05 14.51
CA GLY A 290 8.25 -10.51 15.24
C GLY A 290 9.42 -10.03 14.37
N PRO A 291 10.36 -9.26 14.94
CA PRO A 291 11.59 -8.84 14.26
C PRO A 291 12.59 -10.00 14.11
N PRO A 292 13.60 -9.87 13.22
CA PRO A 292 13.76 -8.79 12.25
C PRO A 292 12.69 -8.86 11.15
N ALA A 293 12.37 -7.71 10.56
CA ALA A 293 11.47 -7.59 9.43
C ALA A 293 12.07 -8.28 8.19
N THR A 294 11.28 -9.09 7.51
CA THR A 294 11.68 -9.74 6.24
C THR A 294 10.57 -9.60 5.21
N LEU A 295 10.93 -9.62 3.92
CA LEU A 295 9.93 -9.62 2.85
C LEU A 295 8.99 -10.83 2.95
N GLY A 296 9.53 -12.00 3.30
CA GLY A 296 8.75 -13.22 3.47
C GLY A 296 7.65 -13.07 4.52
N LYS A 297 7.97 -12.52 5.70
CA LYS A 297 6.99 -12.24 6.76
C LYS A 297 5.91 -11.26 6.29
N GLY A 298 6.29 -10.22 5.55
CA GLY A 298 5.35 -9.24 4.98
C GLY A 298 4.39 -9.85 3.95
N VAL A 299 4.92 -10.63 3.00
CA VAL A 299 4.13 -11.34 1.99
C VAL A 299 3.22 -12.39 2.63
N GLN A 300 3.70 -13.10 3.65
CA GLN A 300 2.90 -14.07 4.39
C GLN A 300 1.72 -13.38 5.10
N ALA A 301 1.94 -12.23 5.76
CA ALA A 301 0.87 -11.47 6.39
C ALA A 301 -0.17 -10.98 5.38
N LEU A 302 0.27 -10.46 4.22
CA LEU A 302 -0.62 -9.98 3.15
C LEU A 302 -1.45 -11.12 2.56
N THR A 303 -0.81 -12.27 2.32
CA THR A 303 -1.46 -13.47 1.78
C THR A 303 -2.47 -14.04 2.76
N ALA A 304 -2.10 -14.16 4.04
CA ALA A 304 -3.02 -14.61 5.10
C ALA A 304 -4.21 -13.66 5.24
N TYR A 305 -4.00 -12.34 5.18
CA TYR A 305 -5.10 -11.38 5.20
C TYR A 305 -6.04 -11.57 4.00
N ALA A 306 -5.48 -11.65 2.80
CA ALA A 306 -6.24 -11.86 1.58
C ALA A 306 -7.06 -13.17 1.63
N HIS A 307 -6.44 -14.27 2.03
CA HIS A 307 -7.08 -15.60 2.08
C HIS A 307 -8.07 -15.72 3.24
N ASP A 308 -7.61 -15.50 4.47
CA ASP A 308 -8.33 -15.87 5.69
C ASP A 308 -9.34 -14.80 6.15
N VAL A 309 -9.10 -13.52 5.82
CA VAL A 309 -9.92 -12.41 6.33
C VAL A 309 -10.91 -11.91 5.29
N ILE A 310 -10.51 -11.79 4.03
CA ILE A 310 -11.36 -11.22 2.96
C ILE A 310 -11.69 -12.20 1.82
N GLY A 311 -11.33 -13.49 1.96
CA GLY A 311 -11.80 -14.56 1.06
C GLY A 311 -11.25 -14.51 -0.37
N ILE A 312 -9.96 -14.19 -0.54
CA ILE A 312 -9.23 -14.19 -1.82
C ILE A 312 -8.14 -15.28 -1.78
N PRO A 313 -8.50 -16.56 -1.96
CA PRO A 313 -7.56 -17.66 -1.74
C PRO A 313 -6.51 -17.80 -2.84
N ASP A 314 -6.85 -17.44 -4.08
CA ASP A 314 -5.98 -17.59 -5.25
C ASP A 314 -5.24 -16.29 -5.63
N GLY A 315 -5.06 -15.38 -4.67
CA GLY A 315 -4.24 -14.18 -4.87
C GLY A 315 -2.75 -14.53 -4.86
N VAL A 316 -1.97 -13.95 -5.77
CA VAL A 316 -0.49 -14.09 -5.73
C VAL A 316 0.11 -12.74 -5.40
N PHE A 317 0.85 -12.68 -4.30
CA PHE A 317 1.51 -11.46 -3.83
C PHE A 317 2.98 -11.76 -3.58
N VAL A 318 3.87 -10.91 -4.07
CA VAL A 318 5.32 -11.03 -3.83
C VAL A 318 5.93 -9.76 -3.22
N GLU A 319 5.14 -8.69 -3.13
CA GLU A 319 5.46 -7.42 -2.48
C GLU A 319 4.18 -6.55 -2.38
N GLY A 320 4.25 -5.39 -1.70
CA GLY A 320 3.06 -4.60 -1.32
C GLY A 320 2.74 -3.42 -2.22
N SER A 321 3.64 -3.00 -3.10
CA SER A 321 3.47 -1.82 -3.95
C SER A 321 2.78 -2.10 -5.29
N GLY A 322 2.87 -3.32 -5.80
CA GLY A 322 2.38 -3.69 -7.12
C GLY A 322 3.39 -3.43 -8.25
N ILE A 323 4.65 -3.10 -7.94
CA ILE A 323 5.72 -2.95 -8.95
C ILE A 323 6.06 -4.29 -9.61
N SER A 324 5.95 -5.39 -8.87
CA SER A 324 6.25 -6.71 -9.39
C SER A 324 5.21 -7.17 -10.40
N ARG A 325 5.69 -7.66 -11.55
CA ARG A 325 4.88 -8.35 -12.55
C ARG A 325 4.49 -9.76 -12.15
N HIS A 326 4.90 -10.25 -10.97
CA HIS A 326 4.49 -11.56 -10.45
C HIS A 326 3.21 -11.49 -9.61
N ASN A 327 2.78 -10.29 -9.17
CA ASN A 327 1.51 -10.16 -8.46
C ASN A 327 0.33 -10.52 -9.38
N ARG A 328 -0.65 -11.29 -8.88
CA ARG A 328 -1.86 -11.68 -9.62
C ARG A 328 -3.09 -11.43 -8.78
N LEU A 329 -4.05 -10.75 -9.38
CA LEU A 329 -5.37 -10.50 -8.81
C LEU A 329 -6.39 -10.39 -9.96
N SER A 330 -7.62 -10.86 -9.76
CA SER A 330 -8.72 -10.61 -10.69
C SER A 330 -9.43 -9.29 -10.36
N VAL A 331 -10.26 -8.78 -11.28
CA VAL A 331 -11.10 -7.61 -10.96
C VAL A 331 -12.23 -7.99 -9.99
N ARG A 332 -12.66 -9.26 -9.95
CA ARG A 332 -13.58 -9.75 -8.91
C ARG A 332 -12.95 -9.69 -7.52
N ASP A 333 -11.73 -10.20 -7.38
CA ASP A 333 -10.99 -10.11 -6.12
C ASP A 333 -10.82 -8.64 -5.69
N MET A 334 -10.51 -7.75 -6.65
CA MET A 334 -10.37 -6.33 -6.36
C MET A 334 -11.71 -5.67 -5.94
N ILE A 335 -12.85 -6.09 -6.47
CA ILE A 335 -14.16 -5.65 -5.97
C ILE A 335 -14.38 -6.12 -4.52
N THR A 336 -13.91 -7.30 -4.14
CA THR A 336 -13.90 -7.75 -2.75
C THR A 336 -13.00 -6.87 -1.88
N VAL A 337 -11.80 -6.52 -2.36
CA VAL A 337 -10.92 -5.56 -1.66
C VAL A 337 -11.64 -4.22 -1.46
N LEU A 338 -12.27 -3.67 -2.49
CA LEU A 338 -13.03 -2.42 -2.42
C LEU A 338 -14.28 -2.53 -1.53
N HIS A 339 -14.90 -3.69 -1.42
CA HIS A 339 -16.00 -3.89 -0.47
C HIS A 339 -15.51 -3.64 0.96
N HIS A 340 -14.42 -4.28 1.37
CA HIS A 340 -13.84 -4.11 2.70
C HIS A 340 -13.17 -2.74 2.89
N PHE A 341 -12.66 -2.12 1.83
CA PHE A 341 -12.05 -0.79 1.89
C PHE A 341 -13.09 0.35 1.91
N SER A 342 -14.39 0.08 1.74
CA SER A 342 -15.44 1.10 1.64
C SER A 342 -15.46 2.11 2.80
N PRO A 343 -15.28 1.72 4.09
CA PRO A 343 -15.18 2.68 5.20
C PRO A 343 -14.00 3.65 5.08
N HIS A 344 -12.97 3.26 4.32
CA HIS A 344 -11.74 4.00 4.12
C HIS A 344 -11.66 4.68 2.73
N ALA A 345 -12.76 4.71 1.97
CA ALA A 345 -12.80 5.26 0.62
C ALA A 345 -12.31 6.73 0.54
N HIS A 346 -12.49 7.50 1.61
CA HIS A 346 -12.03 8.89 1.75
C HIS A 346 -10.50 9.04 1.73
N LEU A 347 -9.75 7.95 1.95
CA LEU A 347 -8.28 7.95 1.83
C LEU A 347 -7.81 7.86 0.37
N MET A 348 -8.70 7.57 -0.59
CA MET A 348 -8.36 7.60 -2.01
C MET A 348 -8.45 9.02 -2.58
N PRO A 349 -7.61 9.34 -3.58
CA PRO A 349 -7.77 10.58 -4.33
C PRO A 349 -9.17 10.69 -4.93
N GLN A 350 -9.74 11.90 -4.89
CA GLN A 350 -11.07 12.20 -5.42
C GLN A 350 -10.98 13.13 -6.63
N GLU A 351 -11.67 12.78 -7.71
CA GLU A 351 -11.87 13.63 -8.88
C GLU A 351 -13.36 13.62 -9.26
N GLY A 352 -14.05 14.73 -9.01
CA GLY A 352 -15.50 14.80 -9.19
C GLY A 352 -16.22 13.77 -8.31
N SER A 353 -16.97 12.87 -8.94
CA SER A 353 -17.70 11.78 -8.26
C SER A 353 -16.89 10.51 -8.07
N GLU A 354 -15.64 10.44 -8.53
CA GLU A 354 -14.81 9.25 -8.43
C GLU A 354 -13.80 9.33 -7.28
N TYR A 355 -13.74 8.29 -6.46
CA TYR A 355 -12.63 8.03 -5.53
C TYR A 355 -11.84 6.85 -6.09
N TYR A 356 -10.60 7.06 -6.54
CA TYR A 356 -9.93 5.99 -7.28
C TYR A 356 -8.42 5.96 -7.14
N LYS A 357 -7.89 4.74 -7.29
CA LYS A 357 -6.46 4.48 -7.42
C LYS A 357 -6.13 4.01 -8.82
N THR A 358 -5.05 4.54 -9.38
CA THR A 358 -4.47 4.09 -10.66
C THR A 358 -3.26 3.17 -10.45
N GLY A 359 -2.96 2.36 -11.47
CA GLY A 359 -1.72 1.62 -11.58
C GLY A 359 -1.18 1.63 -13.00
N THR A 360 0.14 1.85 -13.12
CA THR A 360 0.82 2.01 -14.41
C THR A 360 2.14 1.26 -14.38
N LEU A 361 2.31 0.31 -15.29
CA LEU A 361 3.60 -0.28 -15.67
C LEU A 361 3.70 -0.29 -17.19
N LYS A 362 4.87 -0.61 -17.78
CA LYS A 362 4.96 -0.81 -19.24
C LYS A 362 3.95 -1.89 -19.68
N GLY A 363 2.99 -1.52 -20.53
CA GLY A 363 1.92 -2.41 -21.00
C GLY A 363 0.87 -2.80 -19.96
N VAL A 364 0.79 -2.10 -18.81
CA VAL A 364 -0.27 -2.31 -17.80
C VAL A 364 -0.87 -0.96 -17.43
N ARG A 365 -2.19 -0.86 -17.46
CA ARG A 365 -2.97 0.30 -16.99
C ARG A 365 -4.15 -0.21 -16.17
N THR A 366 -4.26 0.22 -14.93
CA THR A 366 -5.32 -0.21 -14.01
C THR A 366 -5.95 1.00 -13.34
N ARG A 367 -7.25 0.91 -13.02
CA ARG A 367 -7.99 1.91 -12.24
C ARG A 367 -9.07 1.18 -11.44
N VAL A 368 -9.14 1.45 -10.14
CA VAL A 368 -10.06 0.79 -9.21
C VAL A 368 -10.59 1.84 -8.25
N GLY A 369 -11.82 1.71 -7.79
CA GLY A 369 -12.38 2.71 -6.89
C GLY A 369 -13.90 2.68 -6.80
N TYR A 370 -14.45 3.85 -6.50
CA TYR A 370 -15.86 4.10 -6.30
C TYR A 370 -16.35 5.22 -7.21
N ILE A 371 -17.61 5.13 -7.61
CA ILE A 371 -18.34 6.21 -8.29
C ILE A 371 -19.56 6.54 -7.44
N ASP A 372 -19.65 7.78 -6.95
CA ASP A 372 -20.76 8.26 -6.15
C ASP A 372 -21.65 9.20 -6.98
N LEU A 373 -22.83 8.73 -7.40
CA LEU A 373 -23.75 9.52 -8.23
C LEU A 373 -24.86 10.22 -7.42
N GLY A 374 -24.90 10.02 -6.11
CA GLY A 374 -25.86 10.63 -5.20
C GLY A 374 -25.89 9.94 -3.84
N PRO A 375 -26.67 10.44 -2.86
CA PRO A 375 -26.80 9.80 -1.55
C PRO A 375 -27.29 8.35 -1.67
N GLY A 376 -26.49 7.40 -1.17
CA GLY A 376 -26.81 5.98 -1.21
C GLY A 376 -26.55 5.28 -2.56
N ASP A 377 -26.12 6.01 -3.60
CA ASP A 377 -25.86 5.44 -4.93
C ASP A 377 -24.35 5.42 -5.22
N ARG A 378 -23.68 4.46 -4.57
CA ARG A 378 -22.26 4.18 -4.70
C ARG A 378 -22.04 2.90 -5.50
N TYR A 379 -21.25 3.00 -6.56
CA TYR A 379 -20.77 1.85 -7.33
C TYR A 379 -19.31 1.57 -6.99
N ARG A 380 -18.92 0.29 -6.99
CA ARG A 380 -17.54 -0.15 -6.95
C ARG A 380 -17.13 -0.58 -8.35
N PHE A 381 -15.93 -0.18 -8.78
CA PHE A 381 -15.42 -0.58 -10.08
C PHE A 381 -13.96 -1.02 -10.01
N ALA A 382 -13.60 -1.97 -10.88
CA ALA A 382 -12.24 -2.38 -11.12
C ALA A 382 -12.02 -2.61 -12.62
N LEU A 383 -11.04 -1.91 -13.19
CA LEU A 383 -10.63 -2.02 -14.59
C LEU A 383 -9.14 -2.35 -14.66
N PHE A 384 -8.83 -3.53 -15.18
CA PHE A 384 -7.47 -3.98 -15.46
C PHE A 384 -7.23 -4.09 -16.95
N ARG A 385 -6.21 -3.40 -17.46
CA ARG A 385 -5.77 -3.48 -18.85
C ARG A 385 -4.33 -4.00 -18.88
N ASN A 386 -4.11 -5.25 -19.25
CA ASN A 386 -2.77 -5.80 -19.44
C ASN A 386 -2.48 -5.91 -20.94
N ARG A 387 -1.21 -5.81 -21.33
CA ARG A 387 -0.75 -5.78 -22.74
C ARG A 387 -1.38 -4.64 -23.55
N SER A 388 -1.71 -3.53 -22.89
CA SER A 388 -2.28 -2.33 -23.52
C SER A 388 -1.43 -1.09 -23.21
N SER A 389 -1.25 -0.23 -24.21
CA SER A 389 -0.71 1.12 -24.04
C SER A 389 -1.82 2.17 -23.83
N GLN A 390 -3.08 1.80 -24.07
CA GLN A 390 -4.21 2.70 -23.97
C GLN A 390 -4.55 3.00 -22.51
N THR A 391 -4.97 4.24 -22.25
CA THR A 391 -5.39 4.67 -20.91
C THR A 391 -6.73 4.03 -20.51
N THR A 392 -7.07 4.13 -19.22
CA THR A 392 -8.36 3.68 -18.67
C THR A 392 -9.49 4.68 -18.88
N ALA A 393 -9.16 5.97 -19.09
CA ALA A 393 -10.12 7.06 -19.13
C ALA A 393 -11.25 6.91 -20.19
N PRO A 394 -11.00 6.45 -21.43
CA PRO A 394 -12.08 6.26 -22.41
C PRO A 394 -13.13 5.22 -22.00
N ILE A 395 -12.68 4.16 -21.30
CA ILE A 395 -13.56 3.11 -20.78
C ILE A 395 -14.35 3.67 -19.58
N MET A 396 -13.69 4.37 -18.66
CA MET A 396 -14.39 4.96 -17.51
C MET A 396 -15.43 6.02 -17.91
N ARG A 397 -15.17 6.83 -18.95
CA ARG A 397 -16.19 7.75 -19.48
C ARG A 397 -17.43 7.02 -20.04
N GLN A 398 -17.26 5.80 -20.57
CA GLN A 398 -18.39 4.97 -20.99
C GLN A 398 -19.13 4.41 -19.77
N VAL A 399 -18.42 3.92 -18.77
CA VAL A 399 -19.01 3.47 -17.49
C VAL A 399 -19.83 4.59 -16.84
N HIS A 400 -19.27 5.79 -16.70
CA HIS A 400 -19.99 6.95 -16.16
C HIS A 400 -21.26 7.27 -16.93
N ARG A 401 -21.18 7.35 -18.27
CA ARG A 401 -22.37 7.60 -19.10
C ARG A 401 -23.42 6.52 -18.93
N TYR A 402 -23.00 5.26 -18.81
CA TYR A 402 -23.91 4.15 -18.63
C TYR A 402 -24.65 4.25 -17.29
N LEU A 403 -23.91 4.41 -16.18
CA LEU A 403 -24.50 4.54 -14.84
C LEU A 403 -25.39 5.79 -14.69
N SER A 404 -25.05 6.89 -15.36
CA SER A 404 -25.89 8.10 -15.35
C SER A 404 -27.16 7.97 -16.20
N ASN A 405 -27.15 7.16 -17.26
CA ASN A 405 -28.29 7.00 -18.17
C ASN A 405 -29.31 5.99 -17.67
N ASP A 406 -28.92 4.97 -16.90
CA ASP A 406 -29.86 4.02 -16.24
C ASP A 406 -30.80 4.70 -15.22
N ARG A 407 -30.60 6.00 -14.96
CA ARG A 407 -31.43 6.83 -14.07
C ARG A 407 -32.55 7.60 -14.76
N ASN A 408 -32.58 7.62 -16.10
CA ASN A 408 -33.63 8.27 -16.92
C ASN A 408 -34.46 7.20 -17.63
#